data_AF-A0A1A8IB29-F1
#
_entry.id   AF-A0A1A8IB29-F1
#
_cell.length_a   1.000
_cell.length_b   1.000
_cell.length_c   1.000
_cell.angle_alpha   90.00
_cell.angle_beta   90.00
_cell.angle_gamma   90.00
#
_symmetry.space_group_name_H-M   'P 1'
#
loop_
_entity.id
_entity.type
_entity.pdbx_description
1 polymer ?
#
loop_
_entity_poly.entity_id
_entity_poly.type
_entity_poly.pdbx_seq_one_letter_code
_entity_poly.pdbx_strand_id
1 'polypeptide(L)'
;MFPSCYSKPATEGGGKRSSTTKLLLGVFVVYALHSAWMLYGFLSTKPCDGGRGELCIVSYLAAKPRLQLSVFTCLQPDDSPLSLAVKLDPFDPDSTFEKQVNVSLPEQTRANGSLYAVVYVHKAGVSPLEDRREVHHSARLTTHVTRPRTRVQDKNLRPESAVSHWRPHLSITMMSEDFSFSKAGLPSDVRRYIRVSQEGGRTIYLPMLLIDELGFRVRDLVEINISTAQLPLTVSYQGISLRKFRFSIHLHDIVYSLRQFGFTEENIDEIKATLMGSDLYLLVLTALTTALQLICEFLALKKDISFWRQKKSIAGMSRKSELNRSNDNNDLCSNQVWKVFKVFKVHLGKRFRINKLDEEERKTVEYDAQASRLLSYLVYPLCISGAVFSLGYLRQKNYYSWLINTLITGVYAFGFLSMAPQLFINHKLSCFRDELLFFLYLFQRRCYASVAKRRESVTRKAKTQ
;
A
#
# COMPACT_ATOMS: atom_id res chain seq x y z
N MET A 1 16.06 -16.95 57.24
CA MET A 1 16.69 -18.17 56.70
C MET A 1 15.87 -18.64 55.51
N PHE A 2 16.32 -18.33 54.29
CA PHE A 2 15.74 -18.86 53.05
C PHE A 2 16.57 -20.06 52.61
N PRO A 3 15.99 -21.26 52.38
CA PRO A 3 16.73 -22.33 51.74
C PRO A 3 16.79 -22.08 50.24
N SER A 4 18.02 -22.06 49.75
CA SER A 4 18.45 -22.08 48.36
C SER A 4 17.93 -23.32 47.63
N CYS A 5 17.14 -23.12 46.56
CA CYS A 5 16.95 -24.10 45.50
C CYS A 5 17.78 -23.69 44.28
N TYR A 6 19.06 -24.06 44.31
CA TYR A 6 19.92 -24.11 43.14
C TYR A 6 19.63 -25.44 42.41
N SER A 7 18.88 -25.41 41.31
CA SER A 7 18.87 -26.51 40.36
C SER A 7 19.88 -26.20 39.25
N LYS A 8 20.99 -26.95 39.25
CA LYS A 8 21.94 -26.99 38.13
C LYS A 8 21.18 -27.41 36.86
N PRO A 9 21.32 -26.70 35.72
CA PRO A 9 20.89 -27.25 34.45
C PRO A 9 21.87 -28.36 34.04
N ALA A 10 21.32 -29.54 33.73
CA ALA A 10 22.06 -30.62 33.11
C ALA A 10 22.64 -30.15 31.76
N THR A 11 23.95 -30.18 31.66
CA THR A 11 24.71 -30.03 30.42
C THR A 11 24.50 -31.27 29.56
N GLU A 12 23.77 -31.13 28.45
CA GLU A 12 23.93 -31.99 27.27
C GLU A 12 23.35 -31.31 26.01
N GLY A 13 24.22 -30.95 25.05
CA GLY A 13 23.85 -30.61 23.66
C GLY A 13 23.77 -29.12 23.25
N GLY A 14 24.48 -28.20 23.90
CA GLY A 14 24.31 -26.74 23.75
C GLY A 14 25.04 -25.98 22.62
N GLY A 15 25.85 -26.61 21.77
CA GLY A 15 26.79 -25.87 20.89
C GLY A 15 26.21 -25.28 19.59
N LYS A 16 25.50 -26.08 18.78
CA LYS A 16 25.21 -25.71 17.37
C LYS A 16 23.92 -24.89 17.14
N ARG A 17 22.86 -25.05 17.95
CA ARG A 17 21.54 -24.42 17.71
C ARG A 17 21.42 -22.96 18.18
N SER A 18 22.12 -22.59 19.26
CA SER A 18 22.22 -21.20 19.69
C SER A 18 22.98 -20.38 18.63
N SER A 19 24.04 -20.98 18.07
CA SER A 19 24.85 -20.37 17.02
C SER A 19 24.06 -20.09 15.74
N THR A 20 23.23 -21.02 15.25
CA THR A 20 22.43 -20.78 14.02
C THR A 20 21.33 -19.74 14.23
N THR A 21 20.74 -19.67 15.42
CA THR A 21 19.75 -18.63 15.74
C THR A 21 20.39 -17.25 15.83
N LYS A 22 21.57 -17.14 16.45
CA LYS A 22 22.35 -15.89 16.49
C LYS A 22 22.82 -15.47 15.10
N LEU A 23 23.23 -16.43 14.27
CA LEU A 23 23.63 -16.17 12.89
C LEU A 23 22.46 -15.64 12.05
N LEU A 24 21.30 -16.29 12.10
CA LEU A 24 20.10 -15.83 11.40
C LEU A 24 19.63 -14.45 11.87
N LEU A 25 19.69 -14.19 13.18
CA LEU A 25 19.39 -12.87 13.73
C LEU A 25 20.41 -11.82 13.23
N GLY A 26 21.69 -12.16 13.16
CA GLY A 26 22.74 -11.29 12.62
C GLY A 26 22.53 -10.96 11.15
N VAL A 27 22.27 -11.96 10.30
CA VAL A 27 21.95 -11.76 8.88
C VAL A 27 20.72 -10.89 8.71
N PHE A 28 19.69 -11.11 9.53
CA PHE A 28 18.48 -10.31 9.51
C PHE A 28 18.75 -8.84 9.88
N VAL A 29 19.51 -8.57 10.94
CA VAL A 29 19.86 -7.20 11.36
C VAL A 29 20.66 -6.50 10.26
N VAL A 30 21.61 -7.19 9.63
CA VAL A 30 22.37 -6.65 8.49
C VAL A 30 21.43 -6.33 7.33
N TYR A 31 20.49 -7.22 6.99
CA TYR A 31 19.49 -6.97 5.96
C TYR A 31 18.59 -5.77 6.29
N ALA A 32 18.13 -5.64 7.54
CA ALA A 32 17.30 -4.53 7.99
C ALA A 32 18.06 -3.20 7.92
N LEU A 33 19.32 -3.16 8.37
CA LEU A 33 20.19 -1.99 8.25
C LEU A 33 20.47 -1.63 6.80
N HIS A 34 20.75 -2.63 5.95
CA HIS A 34 20.91 -2.43 4.51
C HIS A 34 19.63 -1.86 3.88
N SER A 35 18.47 -2.38 4.25
CA SER A 35 17.17 -1.89 3.75
C SER A 35 16.90 -0.45 4.20
N ALA A 36 17.21 -0.12 5.46
CA ALA A 36 17.09 1.24 5.98
C ALA A 36 18.07 2.20 5.29
N TRP A 37 19.31 1.76 5.02
CA TRP A 37 20.30 2.53 4.27
C TRP A 37 19.85 2.79 2.83
N MET A 38 19.35 1.76 2.13
CA MET A 38 18.81 1.91 0.78
C MET A 38 17.62 2.87 0.74
N LEU A 39 16.71 2.76 1.72
CA LEU A 39 15.58 3.68 1.85
C LEU A 39 16.04 5.11 2.15
N TYR A 40 17.05 5.27 3.00
CA TYR A 40 17.65 6.58 3.26
C TYR A 40 18.28 7.19 1.99
N GLY A 41 19.04 6.40 1.22
CA GLY A 41 19.62 6.85 -0.06
C GLY A 41 18.56 7.16 -1.13
N PHE A 42 17.40 6.51 -1.05
CA PHE A 42 16.24 6.85 -1.87
C PHE A 42 15.67 8.23 -1.52
N LEU A 43 15.50 8.51 -0.22
CA LEU A 43 14.93 9.76 0.28
C LEU A 43 15.93 10.94 0.26
N SER A 44 17.21 10.67 0.44
CA SER A 44 18.26 11.66 0.64
C SER A 44 19.34 11.54 -0.44
N THR A 45 19.04 12.08 -1.62
CA THR A 45 20.04 12.29 -2.68
C THR A 45 20.88 13.51 -2.36
N LYS A 46 22.20 13.33 -2.25
CA LYS A 46 23.12 14.45 -2.05
C LYS A 46 23.30 15.24 -3.35
N PRO A 47 23.24 16.59 -3.31
CA PRO A 47 23.54 17.42 -4.47
C PRO A 47 25.05 17.35 -4.81
N CYS A 48 25.41 17.78 -6.01
CA CYS A 48 26.80 17.86 -6.44
C CYS A 48 27.49 19.08 -5.81
N ASP A 49 28.51 18.85 -4.97
CA ASP A 49 29.18 19.92 -4.21
C ASP A 49 30.25 20.68 -5.01
N GLY A 50 30.52 20.33 -6.28
CA GLY A 50 31.40 21.06 -7.21
C GLY A 50 32.88 21.21 -6.79
N GLY A 51 33.26 20.85 -5.57
CA GLY A 51 34.50 21.25 -4.92
C GLY A 51 35.75 20.40 -5.19
N ARG A 52 35.73 19.46 -6.15
CA ARG A 52 36.87 18.53 -6.41
C ARG A 52 37.04 18.12 -7.87
N GLY A 53 36.77 19.02 -8.83
CA GLY A 53 36.84 18.66 -10.25
C GLY A 53 35.81 17.60 -10.68
N GLU A 54 34.76 17.40 -9.87
CA GLU A 54 33.64 16.54 -10.23
C GLU A 54 32.77 17.24 -11.28
N LEU A 55 32.49 16.52 -12.37
CA LEU A 55 31.57 16.99 -13.41
C LEU A 55 30.13 16.89 -12.89
N CYS A 56 29.56 18.05 -12.56
CA CYS A 56 28.17 18.19 -12.12
C CYS A 56 27.23 18.33 -13.33
N ILE A 57 26.12 17.60 -13.27
CA ILE A 57 25.00 17.69 -14.21
C ILE A 57 23.98 18.67 -13.63
N VAL A 58 23.82 19.81 -14.28
CA VAL A 58 22.98 20.92 -13.82
C VAL A 58 21.65 20.97 -14.57
N SER A 59 20.61 21.52 -13.95
CA SER A 59 19.29 21.63 -14.56
C SER A 59 19.27 22.62 -15.71
N TYR A 60 18.62 22.29 -16.83
CA TYR A 60 18.30 23.28 -17.87
C TYR A 60 17.41 24.41 -17.34
N LEU A 61 16.58 24.13 -16.33
CA LEU A 61 15.70 25.11 -15.69
C LEU A 61 16.45 26.12 -14.82
N ALA A 62 17.69 25.82 -14.39
CA ALA A 62 18.49 26.72 -13.56
C ALA A 62 18.76 28.07 -14.24
N ALA A 63 18.84 28.07 -15.57
CA ALA A 63 19.03 29.29 -16.38
C ALA A 63 17.74 30.11 -16.58
N LYS A 64 16.59 29.66 -16.05
CA LYS A 64 15.26 30.25 -16.25
C LYS A 64 14.95 30.56 -17.73
N PRO A 65 15.04 29.57 -18.63
CA PRO A 65 14.71 29.77 -20.04
C PRO A 65 13.22 30.09 -20.21
N ARG A 66 12.87 30.85 -21.26
CA ARG A 66 11.47 31.04 -21.65
C ARG A 66 10.97 29.76 -22.33
N LEU A 67 10.07 29.05 -21.66
CA LEU A 67 9.51 27.79 -22.12
C LEU A 67 8.07 27.96 -22.61
N GLN A 68 7.67 27.03 -23.46
CA GLN A 68 6.31 26.85 -23.94
C GLN A 68 5.91 25.39 -23.73
N LEU A 69 4.69 25.17 -23.24
CA LEU A 69 4.09 23.84 -23.13
C LEU A 69 2.97 23.70 -24.16
N SER A 70 3.07 22.66 -24.98
CA SER A 70 2.13 22.39 -26.07
C SER A 70 1.63 20.95 -25.96
N VAL A 71 0.32 20.76 -25.88
CA VAL A 71 -0.33 19.44 -25.87
C VAL A 71 -0.99 19.22 -27.22
N PHE A 72 -0.60 18.15 -27.90
CA PHE A 72 -1.20 17.71 -29.16
C PHE A 72 -1.97 16.42 -28.94
N THR A 73 -2.95 16.16 -29.79
CA THR A 73 -3.64 14.88 -29.86
C THR A 73 -3.42 14.24 -31.23
N CYS A 74 -3.23 12.92 -31.22
CA CYS A 74 -2.83 12.15 -32.38
C CYS A 74 -3.37 10.70 -32.28
N LEU A 75 -3.49 10.03 -33.41
CA LEU A 75 -3.98 8.64 -33.49
C LEU A 75 -2.87 7.64 -33.17
N GLN A 76 -1.65 7.96 -33.60
CA GLN A 76 -0.43 7.22 -33.36
C GLN A 76 0.70 8.21 -33.04
N PRO A 77 1.47 8.03 -31.96
CA PRO A 77 2.46 9.01 -31.50
C PRO A 77 3.52 9.40 -32.54
N ASP A 78 3.96 8.46 -33.39
CA ASP A 78 5.11 8.67 -34.28
C ASP A 78 4.75 8.95 -35.76
N ASP A 79 3.58 8.47 -36.24
CA ASP A 79 3.26 8.44 -37.67
C ASP A 79 2.02 9.28 -38.07
N SER A 80 1.39 10.00 -37.13
CA SER A 80 0.11 10.67 -37.39
C SER A 80 0.16 12.19 -37.24
N PRO A 81 -0.70 12.94 -37.98
CA PRO A 81 -0.74 14.38 -37.88
C PRO A 81 -1.13 14.84 -36.47
N LEU A 82 -0.36 15.77 -35.93
CA LEU A 82 -0.55 16.34 -34.60
C LEU A 82 -1.61 17.44 -34.65
N SER A 83 -2.69 17.28 -33.89
CA SER A 83 -3.70 18.33 -33.73
C SER A 83 -3.48 19.05 -32.39
N LEU A 84 -3.35 20.38 -32.43
CA LEU A 84 -3.05 21.17 -31.23
C LEU A 84 -4.28 21.24 -30.32
N ALA A 85 -4.15 20.74 -29.09
CA ALA A 85 -5.20 20.84 -28.07
C ALA A 85 -4.96 22.03 -27.13
N VAL A 86 -3.75 22.16 -26.57
CA VAL A 86 -3.43 23.22 -25.60
C VAL A 86 -2.08 23.84 -25.94
N LYS A 87 -2.00 25.16 -25.91
CA LYS A 87 -0.74 25.91 -25.97
C LYS A 87 -0.68 26.88 -24.79
N LEU A 88 0.44 26.85 -24.07
CA LEU A 88 0.73 27.71 -22.91
C LEU A 88 2.04 28.46 -23.16
N ASP A 89 1.92 29.77 -23.32
CA ASP A 89 3.03 30.70 -23.55
C ASP A 89 2.69 32.04 -22.84
N PRO A 90 3.46 32.47 -21.82
CA PRO A 90 4.62 31.80 -21.24
C PRO A 90 4.23 30.60 -20.35
N PHE A 91 5.07 29.56 -20.36
CA PHE A 91 4.96 28.45 -19.41
C PHE A 91 5.98 28.62 -18.27
N ASP A 92 5.48 28.66 -17.04
CA ASP A 92 6.29 28.72 -15.82
C ASP A 92 6.33 27.35 -15.11
N PRO A 93 7.49 26.66 -15.07
CA PRO A 93 7.68 25.37 -14.42
C PRO A 93 7.25 25.29 -12.94
N ASP A 94 7.35 26.40 -12.21
CA ASP A 94 7.08 26.41 -10.77
C ASP A 94 5.59 26.68 -10.45
N SER A 95 4.85 27.19 -11.43
CA SER A 95 3.42 27.48 -11.29
C SER A 95 2.57 26.23 -11.53
N THR A 96 1.50 26.05 -10.76
CA THR A 96 0.48 25.03 -11.04
C THR A 96 -0.64 25.62 -11.90
N PHE A 97 -1.14 24.87 -12.88
CA PHE A 97 -2.32 25.29 -13.63
C PHE A 97 -3.30 24.14 -13.84
N GLU A 98 -4.56 24.51 -14.06
CA GLU A 98 -5.61 23.59 -14.49
C GLU A 98 -6.44 24.29 -15.57
N LYS A 99 -6.60 23.65 -16.72
CA LYS A 99 -7.31 24.21 -17.87
C LYS A 99 -8.15 23.15 -18.56
N GLN A 100 -9.43 23.45 -18.76
CA GLN A 100 -10.34 22.60 -19.51
C GLN A 100 -10.40 23.04 -20.98
N VAL A 101 -10.28 22.08 -21.90
CA VAL A 101 -10.32 22.31 -23.35
C VAL A 101 -11.14 21.20 -24.02
N ASN A 102 -11.93 21.55 -25.04
CA ASN A 102 -12.68 20.58 -25.83
C ASN A 102 -11.81 20.03 -26.95
N VAL A 103 -11.61 18.71 -26.96
CA VAL A 103 -10.80 18.00 -27.95
C VAL A 103 -11.71 17.36 -28.98
N SER A 104 -11.41 17.56 -30.27
CA SER A 104 -12.10 16.90 -31.38
C SER A 104 -11.67 15.44 -31.50
N LEU A 105 -12.64 14.53 -31.60
CA LEU A 105 -12.41 13.09 -31.76
C LEU A 105 -12.44 12.69 -33.25
N PRO A 106 -11.35 12.10 -33.79
CA PRO A 106 -11.35 11.52 -35.11
C PRO A 106 -12.39 10.40 -35.26
N GLU A 107 -12.88 10.18 -36.48
CA GLU A 107 -13.81 9.07 -36.79
C GLU A 107 -13.28 7.71 -36.37
N GLN A 108 -11.97 7.49 -36.54
CA GLN A 108 -11.30 6.25 -36.15
C GLN A 108 -11.39 6.00 -34.65
N THR A 109 -11.22 7.04 -33.82
CA THR A 109 -11.38 6.95 -32.36
C THR A 109 -12.83 6.67 -31.99
N ARG A 110 -13.79 7.30 -32.68
CA ARG A 110 -15.24 7.06 -32.49
C ARG A 110 -15.65 5.65 -32.91
N ALA A 111 -14.95 5.05 -33.86
CA ALA A 111 -15.07 3.65 -34.28
C ALA A 111 -14.20 2.70 -33.44
N ASN A 112 -14.14 2.93 -32.11
CA ASN A 112 -13.41 2.10 -31.14
C ASN A 112 -11.87 2.10 -31.33
N GLY A 113 -11.31 3.17 -31.90
CA GLY A 113 -9.86 3.36 -32.04
C GLY A 113 -9.22 4.01 -30.80
N SER A 114 -7.88 4.00 -30.76
CA SER A 114 -7.11 4.70 -29.73
C SER A 114 -6.90 6.17 -30.06
N LEU A 115 -6.83 7.03 -29.04
CA LEU A 115 -6.34 8.40 -29.16
C LEU A 115 -5.25 8.63 -28.13
N TYR A 116 -4.20 9.35 -28.52
CA TYR A 116 -3.07 9.70 -27.67
C TYR A 116 -2.98 11.22 -27.53
N ALA A 117 -2.47 11.66 -26.38
CA ALA A 117 -1.98 13.01 -26.16
C ALA A 117 -0.46 12.98 -26.12
N VAL A 118 0.19 13.89 -26.85
CA VAL A 118 1.64 14.10 -26.79
C VAL A 118 1.88 15.48 -26.22
N VAL A 119 2.53 15.52 -25.06
CA VAL A 119 2.88 16.75 -24.35
C VAL A 119 4.30 17.11 -24.69
N TYR A 120 4.52 18.32 -25.19
CA TYR A 120 5.84 18.88 -25.52
C TYR A 120 6.17 20.04 -24.59
N VAL A 121 7.41 20.05 -24.10
CA VAL A 121 8.04 21.19 -23.43
C VAL A 121 9.22 21.60 -24.29
N HIS A 122 9.20 22.83 -24.79
CA HIS A 122 10.19 23.34 -25.74
C HIS A 122 10.45 24.83 -25.50
N LYS A 123 11.46 25.38 -26.17
CA LYS A 123 11.78 26.82 -26.11
C LYS A 123 10.64 27.65 -26.74
N ALA A 124 10.25 28.72 -26.06
CA ALA A 124 9.23 29.64 -26.56
C ALA A 124 9.66 30.28 -27.90
N GLY A 125 8.72 30.35 -28.85
CA GLY A 125 8.93 30.96 -30.17
C GLY A 125 9.49 30.01 -31.25
N VAL A 126 9.79 28.75 -30.92
CA VAL A 126 10.20 27.71 -31.88
C VAL A 126 9.11 26.63 -31.92
N SER A 127 8.87 26.00 -33.07
CA SER A 127 7.95 24.85 -33.12
C SER A 127 8.57 23.67 -32.36
N PRO A 128 7.77 22.80 -31.70
CA PRO A 128 8.31 21.65 -30.97
C PRO A 128 9.23 20.80 -31.86
N LEU A 129 8.75 20.45 -33.06
CA LEU A 129 9.43 19.59 -34.03
C LEU A 129 10.80 20.12 -34.52
N GLU A 130 11.05 21.43 -34.42
CA GLU A 130 12.33 22.05 -34.79
C GLU A 130 13.30 22.18 -33.60
N ASP A 131 12.80 22.11 -32.36
CA ASP A 131 13.60 22.32 -31.17
C ASP A 131 14.38 21.04 -30.79
N ARG A 132 15.70 21.07 -30.96
CA ARG A 132 16.59 19.96 -30.56
C ARG A 132 16.59 19.68 -29.05
N ARG A 133 16.09 20.61 -28.24
CA ARG A 133 16.03 20.49 -26.77
C ARG A 133 14.61 20.25 -26.26
N GLU A 134 13.71 19.82 -27.14
CA GLU A 134 12.37 19.45 -26.71
C GLU A 134 12.39 18.21 -25.82
N VAL A 135 11.41 18.17 -24.90
CA VAL A 135 11.06 16.98 -24.15
C VAL A 135 9.61 16.68 -24.43
N HIS A 136 9.34 15.46 -24.89
CA HIS A 136 7.99 14.99 -25.15
C HIS A 136 7.65 13.73 -24.37
N HIS A 137 6.38 13.58 -24.03
CA HIS A 137 5.83 12.35 -23.46
C HIS A 137 4.43 12.09 -24.00
N SER A 138 4.15 10.84 -24.35
CA SER A 138 2.86 10.41 -24.89
C SER A 138 2.04 9.67 -23.83
N ALA A 139 0.75 9.97 -23.71
CA ALA A 139 -0.19 9.21 -22.90
C ALA A 139 -1.44 8.85 -23.70
N ARG A 140 -2.02 7.68 -23.39
CA ARG A 140 -3.26 7.25 -24.03
C ARG A 140 -4.45 7.96 -23.38
N LEU A 141 -5.25 8.65 -24.19
CA LEU A 141 -6.49 9.32 -23.78
C LEU A 141 -7.70 8.39 -23.79
N THR A 142 -7.63 7.27 -24.49
CA THR A 142 -8.69 6.26 -24.48
C THR A 142 -8.28 4.98 -23.77
N THR A 143 -9.24 4.20 -23.28
CA THR A 143 -9.01 2.87 -22.69
C THR A 143 -10.17 1.95 -23.01
N HIS A 144 -9.88 0.72 -23.40
CA HIS A 144 -10.91 -0.29 -23.64
C HIS A 144 -11.26 -0.96 -22.31
N VAL A 145 -12.55 -0.91 -21.96
CA VAL A 145 -13.07 -1.60 -20.79
C VAL A 145 -14.16 -2.56 -21.26
N THR A 146 -14.08 -3.79 -20.80
CA THR A 146 -15.11 -4.81 -21.02
C THR A 146 -16.19 -4.64 -19.96
N ARG A 147 -17.46 -4.61 -20.37
CA ARG A 147 -18.56 -4.52 -19.41
C ARG A 147 -18.55 -5.73 -18.46
N PRO A 148 -18.69 -5.52 -17.14
CA PRO A 148 -18.80 -6.62 -16.21
C PRO A 148 -20.11 -7.37 -16.50
N ARG A 149 -20.03 -8.69 -16.70
CA ARG A 149 -21.21 -9.55 -16.86
C ARG A 149 -22.12 -9.36 -15.65
N THR A 150 -23.27 -8.72 -15.83
CA THR A 150 -24.36 -8.82 -14.86
C THR A 150 -24.73 -10.30 -14.72
N ARG A 151 -24.79 -10.78 -13.47
CA ARG A 151 -24.89 -12.20 -13.07
C ARG A 151 -26.06 -13.01 -13.68
N VAL A 152 -26.88 -12.43 -14.56
CA VAL A 152 -28.12 -13.02 -15.06
C VAL A 152 -28.18 -13.17 -16.58
N GLN A 153 -27.21 -12.69 -17.37
CA GLN A 153 -27.27 -12.88 -18.83
C GLN A 153 -26.48 -14.10 -19.31
N ASP A 154 -27.21 -14.93 -20.04
CA ASP A 154 -26.90 -16.21 -20.67
C ASP A 154 -25.42 -16.52 -20.93
N LYS A 155 -25.00 -17.70 -20.50
CA LYS A 155 -23.71 -18.33 -20.86
C LYS A 155 -23.52 -18.53 -22.38
N ASN A 156 -24.58 -18.34 -23.17
CA ASN A 156 -24.58 -18.49 -24.63
C ASN A 156 -24.46 -17.16 -25.40
N LEU A 157 -24.42 -16.00 -24.73
CA LEU A 157 -24.15 -14.73 -25.42
C LEU A 157 -22.64 -14.54 -25.63
N ARG A 158 -22.26 -14.25 -26.88
CA ARG A 158 -20.89 -13.85 -27.27
C ARG A 158 -20.39 -12.79 -26.28
N PRO A 159 -19.11 -12.81 -25.88
CA PRO A 159 -18.57 -11.77 -25.01
C PRO A 159 -18.87 -10.40 -25.63
N GLU A 160 -19.60 -9.54 -24.91
CA GLU A 160 -19.87 -8.16 -25.32
C GLU A 160 -18.53 -7.50 -25.66
N SER A 161 -18.45 -6.87 -26.84
CA SER A 161 -17.21 -6.29 -27.34
C SER A 161 -16.73 -5.16 -26.42
N ALA A 162 -15.43 -5.08 -26.18
CA ALA A 162 -14.82 -4.03 -25.37
C ALA A 162 -15.13 -2.64 -25.99
N VAL A 163 -15.59 -1.71 -25.16
CA VAL A 163 -15.96 -0.35 -25.58
C VAL A 163 -14.85 0.62 -25.20
N SER A 164 -14.51 1.54 -26.12
CA SER A 164 -13.57 2.63 -25.87
C SER A 164 -14.16 3.66 -24.91
N HIS A 165 -13.42 3.94 -23.85
CA HIS A 165 -13.74 4.98 -22.89
C HIS A 165 -12.74 6.14 -22.98
N TRP A 166 -13.22 7.34 -22.74
CA TRP A 166 -12.49 8.60 -22.68
C TRP A 166 -11.93 8.87 -21.28
N ARG A 167 -10.71 9.39 -21.22
CA ARG A 167 -10.06 9.90 -20.01
C ARG A 167 -10.18 11.43 -19.98
N PRO A 168 -11.01 12.00 -19.10
CA PRO A 168 -11.26 13.44 -19.08
C PRO A 168 -10.17 14.25 -18.40
N HIS A 169 -9.25 13.63 -17.65
CA HIS A 169 -8.20 14.33 -16.92
C HIS A 169 -6.82 13.89 -17.40
N LEU A 170 -5.99 14.85 -17.82
CA LEU A 170 -4.59 14.67 -18.17
C LEU A 170 -3.74 15.44 -17.16
N SER A 171 -3.15 14.71 -16.21
CA SER A 171 -2.29 15.30 -15.17
C SER A 171 -0.83 15.21 -15.59
N ILE A 172 -0.18 16.36 -15.74
CA ILE A 172 1.20 16.48 -16.17
C ILE A 172 2.05 16.86 -14.96
N THR A 173 3.13 16.12 -14.74
CA THR A 173 4.09 16.42 -13.66
C THR A 173 5.48 16.59 -14.22
N MET A 174 6.23 17.57 -13.71
CA MET A 174 7.60 17.82 -14.14
C MET A 174 8.50 18.04 -12.93
N MET A 175 9.74 17.56 -12.99
CA MET A 175 10.72 17.91 -11.97
C MET A 175 11.17 19.37 -12.18
N SER A 176 10.58 20.31 -11.43
CA SER A 176 10.90 21.74 -11.50
C SER A 176 12.00 22.17 -10.52
N GLU A 177 12.28 21.35 -9.49
CA GLU A 177 13.34 21.60 -8.52
C GLU A 177 14.73 21.68 -9.19
N ASP A 178 15.49 22.72 -8.86
CA ASP A 178 16.89 22.84 -9.28
C ASP A 178 17.77 21.92 -8.44
N PHE A 179 18.21 20.80 -9.03
CA PHE A 179 19.02 19.79 -8.36
C PHE A 179 20.22 19.41 -9.23
N SER A 180 21.43 19.54 -8.69
CA SER A 180 22.65 19.13 -9.39
C SER A 180 22.98 17.67 -9.10
N PHE A 181 23.12 16.85 -10.14
CA PHE A 181 23.57 15.46 -10.00
C PHE A 181 25.08 15.35 -10.19
N SER A 182 25.76 14.56 -9.36
CA SER A 182 27.09 14.09 -9.71
C SER A 182 26.97 12.90 -10.66
N LYS A 183 27.92 12.73 -11.59
CA LYS A 183 27.91 11.62 -12.57
C LYS A 183 27.82 10.23 -11.89
N ALA A 184 28.49 10.06 -10.74
CA ALA A 184 28.43 8.83 -9.95
C ALA A 184 27.15 8.72 -9.09
N GLY A 185 26.61 9.85 -8.63
CA GLY A 185 25.42 9.91 -7.79
C GLY A 185 24.09 9.83 -8.53
N LEU A 186 24.09 9.77 -9.87
CA LEU A 186 22.87 9.67 -10.67
C LEU A 186 22.17 8.31 -10.47
N PRO A 187 20.98 8.29 -9.82
CA PRO A 187 20.28 7.04 -9.52
C PRO A 187 19.81 6.32 -10.79
N SER A 188 19.86 4.99 -10.78
CA SER A 188 19.51 4.16 -11.95
C SER A 188 18.06 4.30 -12.38
N ASP A 189 17.15 4.60 -11.44
CA ASP A 189 15.73 4.85 -11.71
C ASP A 189 15.52 6.09 -12.59
N VAL A 190 16.30 7.16 -12.35
CA VAL A 190 16.19 8.44 -13.07
C VAL A 190 16.86 8.40 -14.45
N ARG A 191 17.84 7.50 -14.65
CA ARG A 191 18.62 7.39 -15.91
C ARG A 191 17.77 7.19 -17.16
N ARG A 192 16.58 6.58 -17.04
CA ARG A 192 15.66 6.33 -18.16
C ARG A 192 14.86 7.58 -18.57
N TYR A 193 14.75 8.56 -17.68
CA TYR A 193 13.94 9.77 -17.88
C TYR A 193 14.81 11.02 -18.11
N ILE A 194 16.10 10.96 -17.76
CA ILE A 194 17.02 12.08 -17.94
C ILE A 194 17.61 12.08 -19.36
N ARG A 195 17.43 13.19 -20.07
CA ARG A 195 18.16 13.48 -21.32
C ARG A 195 19.22 14.52 -21.01
N VAL A 196 20.48 14.17 -21.28
CA VAL A 196 21.62 15.05 -21.00
C VAL A 196 22.10 15.69 -22.30
N SER A 197 22.36 16.98 -22.27
CA SER A 197 22.97 17.76 -23.33
C SER A 197 24.27 18.41 -22.83
N GLN A 198 25.20 18.69 -23.74
CA GLN A 198 26.51 19.28 -23.43
C GLN A 198 26.53 20.70 -23.99
N GLU A 199 26.72 21.71 -23.13
CA GLU A 199 26.77 23.11 -23.55
C GLU A 199 27.92 23.83 -22.84
N GLY A 200 28.85 24.38 -23.63
CA GLY A 200 29.94 25.23 -23.12
C GLY A 200 30.82 24.58 -22.04
N GLY A 201 31.04 23.25 -22.13
CA GLY A 201 31.82 22.50 -21.14
C GLY A 201 31.06 22.12 -19.86
N ARG A 202 29.77 22.47 -19.74
CA ARG A 202 28.89 22.03 -18.66
C ARG A 202 27.90 20.98 -19.17
N THR A 203 27.69 19.95 -18.36
CA THR A 203 26.68 18.93 -18.64
C THR A 203 25.33 19.40 -18.10
N ILE A 204 24.33 19.61 -18.96
CA ILE A 204 22.99 20.05 -18.58
C ILE A 204 21.97 18.93 -18.80
N TYR A 205 20.99 18.76 -17.92
CA TYR A 205 19.88 17.83 -18.17
C TYR A 205 18.59 18.58 -18.51
N LEU A 206 17.85 18.04 -19.48
CA LEU A 206 16.55 18.56 -19.89
C LEU A 206 15.47 18.25 -18.83
N PRO A 207 14.39 19.05 -18.76
CA PRO A 207 13.34 18.86 -17.77
C PRO A 207 12.73 17.45 -17.86
N MET A 208 12.57 16.78 -16.72
CA MET A 208 12.03 15.43 -16.69
C MET A 208 10.51 15.49 -16.53
N LEU A 209 9.82 15.13 -17.62
CA LEU A 209 8.37 15.13 -17.72
C LEU A 209 7.81 13.72 -17.45
N LEU A 210 6.73 13.64 -16.68
CA LEU A 210 5.99 12.42 -16.44
C LEU A 210 4.48 12.72 -16.47
N ILE A 211 3.73 11.93 -17.23
CA ILE A 211 2.26 11.99 -17.19
C ILE A 211 1.79 11.10 -16.04
N ASP A 212 1.00 11.67 -15.14
CA ASP A 212 0.48 10.98 -13.98
C ASP A 212 -0.71 10.09 -14.37
N GLU A 213 -0.39 8.83 -14.74
CA GLU A 213 -1.40 7.77 -14.94
C GLU A 213 -1.95 7.19 -13.62
N LEU A 214 -1.37 7.57 -12.49
CA LEU A 214 -1.69 7.00 -11.19
C LEU A 214 -2.90 7.70 -10.55
N GLY A 215 -3.11 8.99 -10.87
CA GLY A 215 -4.24 9.78 -10.39
C GLY A 215 -5.60 9.38 -10.99
N PHE A 216 -5.60 8.67 -12.12
CA PHE A 216 -6.81 8.24 -12.82
C PHE A 216 -7.39 6.95 -12.24
N ARG A 217 -8.72 6.87 -12.19
CA ARG A 217 -9.47 5.67 -11.82
C ARG A 217 -10.41 5.26 -12.93
N VAL A 218 -10.72 3.96 -13.00
CA VAL A 218 -11.66 3.39 -13.97
C VAL A 218 -13.05 4.04 -13.88
N ARG A 219 -13.47 4.44 -12.67
CA ARG A 219 -14.77 5.10 -12.44
C ARG A 219 -14.88 6.51 -13.04
N ASP A 220 -13.75 7.15 -13.34
CA ASP A 220 -13.71 8.51 -13.89
C ASP A 220 -13.73 8.49 -15.44
N LEU A 221 -13.80 7.29 -16.04
CA LEU A 221 -13.87 7.09 -17.48
C LEU A 221 -15.28 7.37 -18.03
N VAL A 222 -15.34 7.96 -19.22
CA VAL A 222 -16.61 8.29 -19.90
C VAL A 222 -16.75 7.44 -21.16
N GLU A 223 -17.87 6.75 -21.37
CA GLU A 223 -18.10 5.97 -22.60
C GLU A 223 -18.10 6.87 -23.84
N ILE A 224 -17.39 6.46 -24.90
CA ILE A 224 -17.37 7.18 -26.19
C ILE A 224 -18.50 6.64 -27.07
N ASN A 225 -19.34 7.55 -27.58
CA ASN A 225 -20.36 7.23 -28.57
C ASN A 225 -19.92 7.68 -29.98
N ILE A 226 -20.42 7.01 -31.01
CA ILE A 226 -20.10 7.26 -32.42
C ILE A 226 -20.50 8.70 -32.82
N SER A 227 -21.55 9.24 -32.20
CA SER A 227 -22.07 10.59 -32.44
C SER A 227 -21.29 11.70 -31.73
N THR A 228 -20.41 11.39 -30.77
CA THR A 228 -19.74 12.39 -29.94
C THR A 228 -18.49 12.92 -30.64
N ALA A 229 -18.59 14.09 -31.27
CA ALA A 229 -17.47 14.68 -32.04
C ALA A 229 -16.44 15.42 -31.17
N GLN A 230 -16.83 15.95 -30.00
CA GLN A 230 -15.95 16.68 -29.10
C GLN A 230 -16.16 16.22 -27.66
N LEU A 231 -15.07 16.11 -26.90
CA LEU A 231 -15.10 15.78 -25.47
C LEU A 231 -14.23 16.76 -24.67
N PRO A 232 -14.64 17.12 -23.44
CA PRO A 232 -13.83 17.96 -22.57
C PRO A 232 -12.62 17.17 -22.03
N LEU A 233 -11.46 17.80 -22.10
CA LEU A 233 -10.19 17.38 -21.51
C LEU A 233 -9.72 18.45 -20.53
N THR A 234 -9.60 18.09 -19.26
CA THR A 234 -8.97 18.91 -18.24
C THR A 234 -7.49 18.57 -18.15
N VAL A 235 -6.65 19.51 -18.56
CA VAL A 235 -5.19 19.41 -18.48
C VAL A 235 -4.74 20.13 -17.21
N SER A 236 -4.11 19.39 -16.30
CA SER A 236 -3.51 19.93 -15.08
C SER A 236 -2.00 19.77 -15.11
N TYR A 237 -1.29 20.71 -14.48
CA TYR A 237 0.15 20.68 -14.37
C TYR A 237 0.62 20.99 -12.96
N GLN A 238 1.64 20.25 -12.52
CA GLN A 238 2.31 20.50 -11.26
C GLN A 238 3.82 20.23 -11.33
N GLY A 239 4.61 21.21 -10.87
CA GLY A 239 6.03 21.03 -10.57
C GLY A 239 6.24 20.21 -9.29
N ILE A 240 7.16 19.24 -9.33
CA ILE A 240 7.47 18.36 -8.20
C ILE A 240 8.96 18.29 -7.88
N SER A 241 9.27 18.01 -6.61
CA SER A 241 10.63 17.74 -6.12
C SER A 241 11.17 16.40 -6.62
N LEU A 242 12.50 16.24 -6.62
CA LEU A 242 13.17 14.99 -7.01
C LEU A 242 12.68 13.77 -6.22
N ARG A 243 12.47 13.91 -4.90
CA ARG A 243 11.99 12.80 -4.05
C ARG A 243 10.63 12.29 -4.48
N LYS A 244 9.70 13.21 -4.75
CA LYS A 244 8.36 12.89 -5.25
C LYS A 244 8.43 12.29 -6.66
N PHE A 245 9.29 12.84 -7.52
CA PHE A 245 9.48 12.32 -8.88
C PHE A 245 9.95 10.86 -8.86
N ARG A 246 10.99 10.55 -8.08
CA ARG A 246 11.48 9.18 -7.89
C ARG A 246 10.41 8.26 -7.30
N PHE A 247 9.64 8.74 -6.32
CA PHE A 247 8.53 7.98 -5.74
C PHE A 247 7.45 7.67 -6.79
N SER A 248 7.06 8.63 -7.62
CA SER A 248 6.09 8.42 -8.70
C SER A 248 6.56 7.39 -9.72
N ILE A 249 7.84 7.41 -10.11
CA ILE A 249 8.43 6.39 -11.00
C ILE A 249 8.30 5.00 -10.39
N HIS A 250 8.71 4.82 -9.12
CA HIS A 250 8.61 3.52 -8.47
C HIS A 250 7.17 3.06 -8.27
N LEU A 251 6.25 3.98 -7.99
CA LEU A 251 4.83 3.65 -7.85
C LEU A 251 4.24 3.17 -9.19
N HIS A 252 4.67 3.77 -10.30
CA HIS A 252 4.31 3.30 -11.64
C HIS A 252 4.82 1.87 -11.90
N ASP A 253 6.08 1.58 -11.56
CA ASP A 253 6.65 0.22 -11.68
C ASP A 253 5.90 -0.81 -10.81
N ILE A 254 5.48 -0.43 -9.59
CA ILE A 254 4.67 -1.28 -8.71
C ILE A 254 3.29 -1.55 -9.32
N VAL A 255 2.60 -0.52 -9.80
CA VAL A 255 1.28 -0.67 -10.44
C VAL A 255 1.38 -1.54 -11.68
N TYR A 256 2.43 -1.37 -12.48
CA TYR A 256 2.69 -2.22 -13.64
C TYR A 256 2.89 -3.68 -13.23
N SER A 257 3.69 -3.94 -12.19
CA SER A 257 3.90 -5.29 -11.66
C SER A 257 2.61 -5.91 -11.11
N LEU A 258 1.77 -5.15 -10.39
CA LEU A 258 0.47 -5.61 -9.89
C LEU A 258 -0.47 -6.02 -11.03
N ARG A 259 -0.47 -5.26 -12.14
CA ARG A 259 -1.23 -5.65 -13.35
C ARG A 259 -0.71 -6.96 -13.92
N GLN A 260 0.60 -7.16 -13.99
CA GLN A 260 1.19 -8.42 -14.46
C GLN A 260 0.86 -9.61 -13.56
N PHE A 261 0.74 -9.40 -12.25
CA PHE A 261 0.28 -10.42 -11.30
C PHE A 261 -1.23 -10.73 -11.39
N GLY A 262 -1.97 -10.06 -12.27
CA GLY A 262 -3.39 -10.33 -12.51
C GLY A 262 -4.34 -9.70 -11.49
N PHE A 263 -3.91 -8.66 -10.77
CA PHE A 263 -4.82 -7.87 -9.93
C PHE A 263 -5.87 -7.17 -10.81
N THR A 264 -7.11 -7.11 -10.32
CA THR A 264 -8.19 -6.37 -10.99
C THR A 264 -7.91 -4.86 -10.92
N GLU A 265 -8.29 -4.12 -11.97
CA GLU A 265 -8.10 -2.66 -12.01
C GLU A 265 -8.80 -1.94 -10.85
N GLU A 266 -9.91 -2.47 -10.34
CA GLU A 266 -10.61 -1.95 -9.15
C GLU A 266 -9.74 -1.99 -7.88
N ASN A 267 -9.09 -3.14 -7.63
CA ASN A 267 -8.20 -3.30 -6.48
C ASN A 267 -6.95 -2.42 -6.63
N ILE A 268 -6.43 -2.33 -7.85
CA ILE A 268 -5.29 -1.46 -8.17
C ILE A 268 -5.64 0.00 -7.92
N ASP A 269 -6.84 0.45 -8.28
CA ASP A 269 -7.30 1.83 -8.04
C ASP A 269 -7.45 2.16 -6.56
N GLU A 270 -7.85 1.19 -5.74
CA GLU A 270 -7.85 1.34 -4.28
C GLU A 270 -6.41 1.48 -3.75
N ILE A 271 -5.49 0.65 -4.23
CA ILE A 271 -4.07 0.73 -3.86
C ILE A 271 -3.48 2.08 -4.28
N LYS A 272 -3.67 2.52 -5.53
CA LYS A 272 -3.24 3.85 -6.00
C LYS A 272 -3.78 4.96 -5.10
N ALA A 273 -5.07 4.92 -4.77
CA ALA A 273 -5.71 5.94 -3.94
C ALA A 273 -5.09 6.02 -2.53
N THR A 274 -4.74 4.88 -1.93
CA THR A 274 -4.08 4.86 -0.62
C THR A 274 -2.65 5.39 -0.66
N LEU A 275 -1.89 5.04 -1.70
CA LEU A 275 -0.48 5.42 -1.83
C LEU A 275 -0.31 6.90 -2.20
N MET A 276 -1.10 7.42 -3.14
CA MET A 276 -1.00 8.82 -3.58
C MET A 276 -1.61 9.81 -2.59
N GLY A 277 -2.59 9.37 -1.80
CA GLY A 277 -3.25 10.21 -0.80
C GLY A 277 -2.48 10.35 0.52
N SER A 278 -1.36 9.65 0.67
CA SER A 278 -0.58 9.60 1.92
C SER A 278 0.69 10.44 1.82
N ASP A 279 1.06 11.11 2.92
CA ASP A 279 2.38 11.72 3.02
C ASP A 279 3.47 10.63 3.00
N LEU A 280 4.55 10.87 2.24
CA LEU A 280 5.65 9.91 2.08
C LEU A 280 6.21 9.41 3.43
N TYR A 281 6.26 10.29 4.43
CA TYR A 281 6.71 9.95 5.78
C TYR A 281 5.78 8.94 6.47
N LEU A 282 4.47 9.09 6.33
CA LEU A 282 3.49 8.17 6.91
C LEU A 282 3.57 6.79 6.26
N LEU A 283 3.82 6.76 4.95
CA LEU A 283 3.98 5.53 4.19
C LEU A 283 5.25 4.78 4.63
N VAL A 284 6.37 5.47 4.78
CA VAL A 284 7.63 4.91 5.31
C VAL A 284 7.42 4.37 6.73
N LEU A 285 6.77 5.14 7.61
CA LEU A 285 6.50 4.71 8.97
C LEU A 285 5.61 3.46 9.01
N THR A 286 4.60 3.39 8.14
CA THR A 286 3.72 2.23 8.03
C THR A 286 4.48 1.01 7.53
N ALA A 287 5.36 1.17 6.53
CA ALA A 287 6.21 0.08 6.05
C ALA A 287 7.20 -0.44 7.12
N LEU A 288 7.79 0.46 7.90
CA LEU A 288 8.65 0.07 9.03
C LEU A 288 7.86 -0.67 10.11
N THR A 289 6.65 -0.20 10.39
CA THR A 289 5.73 -0.82 11.34
C THR A 289 5.32 -2.22 10.90
N THR A 290 4.93 -2.40 9.64
CA THR A 290 4.54 -3.72 9.11
C THR A 290 5.72 -4.67 9.04
N ALA A 291 6.92 -4.18 8.69
CA ALA A 291 8.14 -4.98 8.75
C ALA A 291 8.42 -5.45 10.19
N LEU A 292 8.32 -4.55 11.18
CA LEU A 292 8.50 -4.91 12.58
C LEU A 292 7.46 -5.94 13.05
N GLN A 293 6.22 -5.78 12.63
CA GLN A 293 5.14 -6.73 12.92
C GLN A 293 5.45 -8.13 12.38
N LEU A 294 5.86 -8.23 11.11
CA LEU A 294 6.21 -9.51 10.50
C LEU A 294 7.39 -10.20 11.21
N ILE A 295 8.37 -9.43 11.70
CA ILE A 295 9.49 -9.97 12.48
C ILE A 295 8.99 -10.55 13.80
N CYS A 296 8.15 -9.80 14.52
CA CYS A 296 7.57 -10.24 15.78
C CYS A 296 6.75 -11.53 15.61
N GLU A 297 5.99 -11.64 14.53
CA GLU A 297 5.22 -12.84 14.19
C GLU A 297 6.13 -14.03 13.87
N PHE A 298 7.18 -13.83 13.09
CA PHE A 298 8.15 -14.89 12.77
C PHE A 298 8.89 -15.39 14.02
N LEU A 299 9.30 -14.49 14.91
CA LEU A 299 9.96 -14.85 16.17
C LEU A 299 9.02 -15.62 17.11
N ALA A 300 7.75 -15.22 17.17
CA ALA A 300 6.72 -15.95 17.92
C ALA A 300 6.53 -17.37 17.36
N LEU A 301 6.36 -17.49 16.03
CA LEU A 301 6.20 -18.78 15.35
C LEU A 301 7.39 -19.71 15.60
N LYS A 302 8.62 -19.18 15.56
CA LYS A 302 9.83 -19.96 15.85
C LYS A 302 9.84 -20.48 17.29
N LYS A 303 9.43 -19.64 18.24
CA LYS A 303 9.35 -20.03 19.65
C LYS A 303 8.32 -21.15 19.84
N ASP A 304 7.15 -21.02 19.20
CA ASP A 304 6.09 -22.04 19.24
C ASP A 304 6.53 -23.36 18.60
N ILE A 305 7.14 -23.33 17.41
CA ILE A 305 7.66 -24.54 16.75
C ILE A 305 8.74 -25.21 17.63
N SER A 306 9.61 -24.43 18.25
CA SER A 306 10.65 -24.98 19.14
C SER A 306 10.08 -25.60 20.41
N PHE A 307 9.00 -25.02 20.95
CA PHE A 307 8.27 -25.54 22.11
C PHE A 307 7.59 -26.87 21.79
N TRP A 308 6.89 -26.96 20.66
CA TRP A 308 6.23 -28.21 20.23
C TRP A 308 7.23 -29.31 19.89
N ARG A 309 8.39 -28.96 19.33
CA ARG A 309 9.44 -29.93 18.97
C ARG A 309 10.20 -30.51 20.17
N GLN A 310 10.19 -29.84 21.33
CA GLN A 310 10.88 -30.31 22.53
C GLN A 310 10.04 -31.23 23.44
N LYS A 311 8.73 -31.35 23.22
CA LYS A 311 7.88 -32.27 23.98
C LYS A 311 8.07 -33.72 23.50
N LYS A 312 8.67 -34.59 24.33
CA LYS A 312 8.79 -36.04 24.11
C LYS A 312 7.66 -36.89 24.74
N SER A 313 6.76 -36.28 25.50
CA SER A 313 5.58 -36.96 26.06
C SER A 313 4.36 -36.03 25.98
N ILE A 314 3.21 -36.62 25.62
CA ILE A 314 1.90 -35.95 25.48
C ILE A 314 1.22 -35.73 26.85
N ALA A 315 1.83 -36.22 27.95
CA ALA A 315 1.34 -35.93 29.29
C ALA A 315 1.40 -34.41 29.58
N GLY A 316 0.24 -33.79 29.86
CA GLY A 316 0.08 -32.35 30.06
C GLY A 316 -0.67 -31.59 28.94
N MET A 317 -1.28 -32.25 27.96
CA MET A 317 -2.36 -31.65 27.18
C MET A 317 -3.71 -31.95 27.85
N SER A 318 -4.45 -30.92 28.24
CA SER A 318 -5.85 -31.10 28.67
C SER A 318 -6.60 -31.88 27.59
N ARG A 319 -7.09 -33.10 27.89
CA ARG A 319 -7.85 -33.96 26.95
C ARG A 319 -9.03 -33.27 26.26
N LYS A 320 -9.41 -32.06 26.69
CA LYS A 320 -10.32 -31.15 25.96
C LYS A 320 -9.81 -30.74 24.58
N SER A 321 -8.49 -30.71 24.32
CA SER A 321 -7.93 -30.42 22.99
C SER A 321 -7.96 -31.61 22.04
N GLU A 322 -7.88 -32.84 22.56
CA GLU A 322 -7.95 -34.06 21.75
C GLU A 322 -9.39 -34.37 21.31
N LEU A 323 -10.39 -34.14 22.15
CA LEU A 323 -11.80 -34.26 21.73
C LEU A 323 -12.18 -33.24 20.65
N ASN A 324 -11.52 -32.07 20.62
CA ASN A 324 -11.76 -31.06 19.59
C ASN A 324 -11.18 -31.45 18.22
N ARG A 325 -10.23 -32.39 18.13
CA ARG A 325 -9.61 -32.78 16.86
C ARG A 325 -10.31 -33.96 16.16
N SER A 326 -11.14 -34.71 16.89
CA SER A 326 -11.84 -35.89 16.33
C SER A 326 -13.20 -35.57 15.71
N ASN A 327 -13.72 -34.34 15.88
CA ASN A 327 -15.01 -33.91 15.30
C ASN A 327 -14.86 -33.01 14.06
N ASP A 328 -13.63 -32.83 13.57
CA ASP A 328 -13.25 -31.84 12.54
C ASP A 328 -13.40 -32.33 11.08
N ASN A 329 -14.17 -33.39 10.81
CA ASN A 329 -14.27 -33.96 9.47
C ASN A 329 -15.54 -33.60 8.67
N ASN A 330 -16.39 -32.67 9.10
CA ASN A 330 -17.43 -32.11 8.22
C ASN A 330 -17.73 -30.63 8.53
N ASP A 331 -17.65 -29.82 7.47
CA ASP A 331 -18.02 -28.40 7.32
C ASP A 331 -17.37 -27.34 8.24
N LEU A 332 -16.51 -26.53 7.62
CA LEU A 332 -15.81 -25.36 8.20
C LEU A 332 -16.79 -24.31 8.79
N CYS A 333 -18.02 -24.24 8.29
CA CYS A 333 -19.07 -23.35 8.78
C CYS A 333 -19.74 -23.90 10.06
N SER A 334 -20.01 -25.22 10.10
CA SER A 334 -20.53 -25.90 11.30
C SER A 334 -19.55 -25.83 12.47
N ASN A 335 -18.24 -25.82 12.19
CA ASN A 335 -17.22 -25.77 13.24
C ASN A 335 -17.15 -24.42 13.98
N GLN A 336 -17.42 -23.31 13.28
CA GLN A 336 -17.50 -21.97 13.89
C GLN A 336 -18.82 -21.79 14.64
N VAL A 337 -19.94 -22.30 14.10
CA VAL A 337 -21.25 -22.28 14.76
C VAL A 337 -21.26 -23.17 16.02
N TRP A 338 -20.58 -24.31 16.00
CA TRP A 338 -20.45 -25.20 17.15
C TRP A 338 -19.66 -24.56 18.31
N LYS A 339 -18.65 -23.73 18.01
CA LYS A 339 -17.92 -22.95 19.04
C LYS A 339 -18.80 -21.92 19.74
N VAL A 340 -19.78 -21.34 19.03
CA VAL A 340 -20.77 -20.40 19.59
C VAL A 340 -21.80 -21.14 20.46
N PHE A 341 -22.28 -22.31 20.03
CA PHE A 341 -23.21 -23.12 20.83
C PHE A 341 -22.60 -23.65 22.14
N LYS A 342 -21.27 -23.83 22.21
CA LYS A 342 -20.57 -24.29 23.42
C LYS A 342 -20.61 -23.26 24.58
N VAL A 343 -20.90 -21.99 24.28
CA VAL A 343 -21.02 -20.90 25.26
C VAL A 343 -22.44 -20.81 25.84
N PHE A 344 -23.47 -21.15 25.06
CA PHE A 344 -24.84 -21.33 25.57
C PHE A 344 -24.95 -22.73 26.17
N LYS A 345 -24.80 -22.87 27.49
CA LYS A 345 -24.93 -24.15 28.24
C LYS A 345 -26.23 -24.90 27.91
N VAL A 346 -26.24 -25.71 26.85
CA VAL A 346 -27.26 -26.75 26.64
C VAL A 346 -26.66 -28.05 27.13
N HIS A 347 -27.16 -28.53 28.27
CA HIS A 347 -26.78 -29.82 28.83
C HIS A 347 -27.35 -30.94 27.96
N LEU A 348 -26.54 -31.49 27.05
CA LEU A 348 -26.73 -32.86 26.59
C LEU A 348 -25.88 -33.79 27.47
N GLY A 349 -26.56 -34.47 28.39
CA GLY A 349 -25.93 -35.38 29.33
C GLY A 349 -25.36 -36.60 28.63
N LYS A 350 -24.12 -36.97 29.01
CA LYS A 350 -23.77 -38.36 29.34
C LYS A 350 -22.56 -38.39 30.27
N ARG A 351 -22.72 -39.20 31.31
CA ARG A 351 -21.88 -39.40 32.48
C ARG A 351 -20.63 -40.19 32.08
N PHE A 352 -19.44 -39.59 32.20
CA PHE A 352 -18.16 -40.31 32.11
C PHE A 352 -17.41 -40.18 33.43
N ARG A 353 -16.99 -41.33 34.00
CA ARG A 353 -16.28 -41.43 35.27
C ARG A 353 -14.97 -40.64 35.21
N ILE A 354 -14.75 -39.77 36.19
CA ILE A 354 -13.52 -38.99 36.39
C ILE A 354 -12.62 -39.79 37.34
N ASN A 355 -11.47 -40.25 36.86
CA ASN A 355 -10.36 -40.63 37.73
C ASN A 355 -9.63 -39.34 38.17
N LYS A 356 -9.16 -39.34 39.43
CA LYS A 356 -8.45 -38.23 40.10
C LYS A 356 -7.40 -37.59 39.17
N LEU A 357 -7.48 -36.26 39.00
CA LEU A 357 -6.42 -35.42 38.44
C LEU A 357 -5.33 -35.21 39.50
N ASP A 358 -4.07 -35.14 39.08
CA ASP A 358 -2.93 -34.78 39.94
C ASP A 358 -2.99 -33.30 40.36
N GLU A 359 -2.57 -33.01 41.59
CA GLU A 359 -2.73 -31.72 42.27
C GLU A 359 -2.03 -30.55 41.54
N GLU A 360 -0.97 -30.84 40.78
CA GLU A 360 -0.23 -29.85 39.97
C GLU A 360 -0.95 -29.50 38.65
N GLU A 361 -1.66 -30.46 38.04
CA GLU A 361 -2.50 -30.20 36.86
C GLU A 361 -3.71 -29.33 37.21
N ARG A 362 -4.27 -29.51 38.41
CA ARG A 362 -5.40 -28.71 38.91
C ARG A 362 -5.04 -27.23 39.02
N LYS A 363 -3.87 -26.93 39.59
CA LYS A 363 -3.37 -25.55 39.75
C LYS A 363 -3.12 -24.88 38.40
N THR A 364 -2.55 -25.60 37.43
CA THR A 364 -2.26 -25.05 36.09
C THR A 364 -3.55 -24.73 35.32
N VAL A 365 -4.57 -25.59 35.43
CA VAL A 365 -5.90 -25.37 34.82
C VAL A 365 -6.65 -24.23 35.50
N GLU A 366 -6.47 -24.03 36.81
CA GLU A 366 -7.06 -22.91 37.55
C GLU A 366 -6.44 -21.57 37.16
N TYR A 367 -5.11 -21.49 37.01
CA TYR A 367 -4.44 -20.28 36.52
C TYR A 367 -4.83 -19.92 35.09
N ASP A 368 -4.94 -20.92 34.18
CA ASP A 368 -5.43 -20.71 32.82
C ASP A 368 -6.89 -20.23 32.77
N ALA A 369 -7.74 -20.77 33.64
CA ALA A 369 -9.15 -20.37 33.74
C ALA A 369 -9.30 -18.95 34.33
N GLN A 370 -8.40 -18.55 35.23
CA GLN A 370 -8.44 -17.21 35.84
C GLN A 370 -7.88 -16.14 34.89
N ALA A 371 -6.78 -16.44 34.19
CA ALA A 371 -6.19 -15.54 33.19
C ALA A 371 -7.13 -15.31 32.00
N SER A 372 -7.76 -16.37 31.48
CA SER A 372 -8.74 -16.25 30.38
C SER A 372 -9.98 -15.46 30.79
N ARG A 373 -10.47 -15.59 32.03
CA ARG A 373 -11.57 -14.78 32.56
C ARG A 373 -11.19 -13.31 32.69
N LEU A 374 -10.04 -13.01 33.29
CA LEU A 374 -9.59 -11.62 33.47
C LEU A 374 -9.39 -10.92 32.12
N LEU A 375 -8.78 -11.61 31.16
CA LEU A 375 -8.59 -11.08 29.81
C LEU A 375 -9.92 -10.87 29.08
N SER A 376 -10.88 -11.78 29.25
CA SER A 376 -12.22 -11.64 28.65
C SER A 376 -12.96 -10.41 29.18
N TYR A 377 -12.80 -10.07 30.47
CA TYR A 377 -13.37 -8.86 31.07
C TYR A 377 -12.77 -7.57 30.51
N LEU A 378 -11.59 -7.61 29.91
CA LEU A 378 -10.95 -6.43 29.30
C LEU A 378 -11.25 -6.35 27.79
N VAL A 379 -11.19 -7.49 27.09
CA VAL A 379 -11.37 -7.54 25.62
C VAL A 379 -12.83 -7.34 25.20
N TYR A 380 -13.80 -7.92 25.91
CA TYR A 380 -15.22 -7.76 25.57
C TYR A 380 -15.72 -6.30 25.63
N PRO A 381 -15.47 -5.52 26.70
CA PRO A 381 -15.88 -4.11 26.69
C PRO A 381 -15.11 -3.28 25.65
N LEU A 382 -13.87 -3.63 25.31
CA LEU A 382 -13.11 -2.98 24.23
C LEU A 382 -13.74 -3.24 22.85
N CYS A 383 -14.17 -4.48 22.58
CA CYS A 383 -14.86 -4.82 21.34
C CYS A 383 -16.25 -4.16 21.24
N ILE A 384 -17.01 -4.16 22.34
CA ILE A 384 -18.33 -3.54 22.39
C ILE A 384 -18.21 -2.02 22.23
N SER A 385 -17.29 -1.36 22.94
CA SER A 385 -17.04 0.07 22.79
C SER A 385 -16.53 0.42 21.38
N GLY A 386 -15.70 -0.41 20.77
CA GLY A 386 -15.25 -0.27 19.38
C GLY A 386 -16.40 -0.39 18.36
N ALA A 387 -17.32 -1.33 18.57
CA ALA A 387 -18.51 -1.49 17.74
C ALA A 387 -19.45 -0.27 17.83
N VAL A 388 -19.72 0.19 19.06
CA VAL A 388 -20.56 1.37 19.31
C VAL A 388 -19.92 2.64 18.74
N PHE A 389 -18.61 2.82 18.92
CA PHE A 389 -17.87 3.95 18.32
C PHE A 389 -17.93 3.92 16.79
N SER A 390 -17.77 2.74 16.18
CA SER A 390 -17.85 2.55 14.73
C SER A 390 -19.23 2.90 14.16
N LEU A 391 -20.30 2.64 14.92
CA LEU A 391 -21.67 2.99 14.53
C LEU A 391 -21.95 4.51 14.65
N GLY A 392 -21.37 5.17 15.65
CA GLY A 392 -21.61 6.59 15.92
C GLY A 392 -20.75 7.57 15.11
N TYR A 393 -19.49 7.23 14.82
CA TYR A 393 -18.54 8.17 14.20
C TYR A 393 -18.22 7.90 12.72
N LEU A 394 -18.42 6.67 12.23
CA LEU A 394 -18.19 6.35 10.82
C LEU A 394 -19.52 6.34 10.07
N ARG A 395 -19.63 7.12 8.99
CA ARG A 395 -20.86 7.18 8.18
C ARG A 395 -21.00 5.91 7.35
N GLN A 396 -21.72 4.93 7.87
CA GLN A 396 -21.95 3.64 7.22
C GLN A 396 -23.01 3.76 6.12
N LYS A 397 -22.73 3.25 4.91
CA LYS A 397 -23.69 3.21 3.80
C LYS A 397 -24.77 2.13 3.96
N ASN A 398 -24.48 1.05 4.71
CA ASN A 398 -25.41 -0.08 4.87
C ASN A 398 -25.16 -0.80 6.21
N TYR A 399 -26.21 -0.99 7.02
CA TYR A 399 -26.12 -1.59 8.36
C TYR A 399 -25.64 -3.04 8.35
N TYR A 400 -25.92 -3.77 7.27
CA TYR A 400 -25.47 -5.16 7.11
C TYR A 400 -23.94 -5.26 6.97
N SER A 401 -23.32 -4.34 6.22
CA SER A 401 -21.86 -4.30 6.04
C SER A 401 -21.14 -3.92 7.34
N TRP A 402 -21.73 -3.00 8.12
CA TRP A 402 -21.22 -2.68 9.45
C TRP A 402 -21.27 -3.87 10.40
N LEU A 403 -22.38 -4.62 10.41
CA LEU A 403 -22.54 -5.80 11.25
C LEU A 403 -21.51 -6.88 10.90
N ILE A 404 -21.31 -7.17 9.61
CA ILE A 404 -20.33 -8.17 9.15
C ILE A 404 -18.90 -7.76 9.52
N ASN A 405 -18.50 -6.50 9.29
CA ASN A 405 -17.16 -6.03 9.69
C ASN A 405 -16.93 -6.07 11.20
N THR A 406 -17.97 -5.77 11.99
CA THR A 406 -17.91 -5.85 13.45
C THR A 406 -17.80 -7.29 13.94
N LEU A 407 -18.54 -8.21 13.31
CA LEU A 407 -18.46 -9.65 13.59
C LEU A 407 -17.09 -10.22 13.23
N ILE A 408 -16.55 -9.86 12.08
CA ILE A 408 -15.20 -10.25 11.65
C ILE A 408 -14.17 -9.78 12.68
N THR A 409 -14.25 -8.51 13.11
CA THR A 409 -13.37 -7.96 14.16
C THR A 409 -13.54 -8.69 15.49
N GLY A 410 -14.76 -9.07 15.85
CA GLY A 410 -15.05 -9.89 17.03
C GLY A 410 -14.45 -11.29 16.95
N VAL A 411 -14.50 -11.93 15.77
CA VAL A 411 -13.88 -13.24 15.53
C VAL A 411 -12.35 -13.15 15.63
N TYR A 412 -11.73 -12.09 15.13
CA TYR A 412 -10.28 -11.86 15.30
C TYR A 412 -9.90 -11.64 16.77
N ALA A 413 -10.66 -10.82 17.51
CA ALA A 413 -10.44 -10.62 18.95
C ALA A 413 -10.68 -11.91 19.77
N PHE A 414 -11.59 -12.76 19.33
CA PHE A 414 -11.82 -14.07 19.93
C PHE A 414 -10.68 -15.07 19.62
N GLY A 415 -10.12 -15.04 18.41
CA GLY A 415 -8.90 -15.76 18.05
C GLY A 415 -7.75 -15.40 18.99
N PHE A 416 -7.59 -14.11 19.30
CA PHE A 416 -6.62 -13.60 20.27
C PHE A 416 -6.85 -14.12 21.69
N LEU A 417 -8.09 -14.07 22.20
CA LEU A 417 -8.47 -14.66 23.50
C LEU A 417 -8.19 -16.16 23.59
N SER A 418 -8.33 -16.89 22.48
CA SER A 418 -8.09 -18.33 22.42
C SER A 418 -6.60 -18.72 22.38
N MET A 419 -5.73 -17.84 21.91
CA MET A 419 -4.26 -18.04 21.89
C MET A 419 -3.56 -17.44 23.11
N ALA A 420 -4.19 -16.53 23.84
CA ALA A 420 -3.63 -15.86 25.01
C ALA A 420 -3.20 -16.77 26.19
N PRO A 421 -3.87 -17.89 26.51
CA PRO A 421 -3.44 -18.77 27.60
C PRO A 421 -2.04 -19.36 27.37
N GLN A 422 -1.71 -19.66 26.10
CA GLN A 422 -0.40 -20.19 25.71
C GLN A 422 0.74 -19.15 25.84
N LEU A 423 0.41 -17.85 25.76
CA LEU A 423 1.35 -16.74 25.87
C LEU A 423 1.64 -16.33 27.33
N PHE A 424 0.67 -16.47 28.24
CA PHE A 424 0.81 -16.06 29.65
C PHE A 424 1.75 -16.98 30.43
N ILE A 425 1.77 -18.28 30.10
CA ILE A 425 2.68 -19.26 30.70
C ILE A 425 4.12 -19.11 30.15
N ASN A 426 4.29 -18.57 28.93
CA ASN A 426 5.57 -18.58 28.23
C ASN A 426 6.10 -17.17 27.89
N HIS A 427 6.55 -16.46 28.94
CA HIS A 427 7.61 -15.42 28.93
C HIS A 427 7.26 -13.95 28.51
N LYS A 428 7.52 -13.05 29.47
CA LYS A 428 8.04 -11.65 29.51
C LYS A 428 8.26 -10.75 28.26
N LEU A 429 8.01 -11.15 27.01
CA LEU A 429 8.29 -10.34 25.81
C LEU A 429 7.09 -10.13 24.87
N SER A 430 5.97 -10.85 25.05
CA SER A 430 4.77 -10.66 24.21
C SER A 430 3.98 -9.40 24.54
N CYS A 431 4.06 -8.92 25.80
CA CYS A 431 3.34 -7.73 26.24
C CYS A 431 3.77 -6.46 25.47
N PHE A 432 5.04 -6.39 25.03
CA PHE A 432 5.54 -5.27 24.23
C PHE A 432 4.98 -5.26 22.81
N ARG A 433 4.68 -6.43 22.21
CA ARG A 433 4.08 -6.53 20.87
C ARG A 433 2.65 -5.99 20.86
N ASP A 434 1.85 -6.40 21.84
CA ASP A 434 0.42 -6.07 21.88
C ASP A 434 0.18 -4.60 22.29
N GLU A 435 0.99 -4.07 23.22
CA GLU A 435 1.05 -2.64 23.53
C GLU A 435 1.51 -1.82 22.32
N LEU A 436 2.59 -2.24 21.62
CA LEU A 436 3.12 -1.51 20.46
C LEU A 436 2.13 -1.53 19.28
N LEU A 437 1.46 -2.66 19.00
CA LEU A 437 0.39 -2.77 18.01
C LEU A 437 -0.80 -1.87 18.35
N PHE A 438 -1.19 -1.81 19.62
CA PHE A 438 -2.27 -0.94 20.06
C PHE A 438 -1.89 0.54 19.93
N PHE A 439 -0.66 0.91 20.32
CA PHE A 439 -0.13 2.28 20.15
C PHE A 439 0.01 2.65 18.68
N LEU A 440 0.50 1.76 17.81
CA LEU A 440 0.62 1.98 16.38
C LEU A 440 -0.74 2.06 15.69
N TYR A 441 -1.70 1.22 16.09
CA TYR A 441 -3.08 1.29 15.61
C TYR A 441 -3.75 2.61 16.03
N LEU A 442 -3.60 3.03 17.29
CA LEU A 442 -4.11 4.32 17.76
C LEU A 442 -3.41 5.49 17.06
N PHE A 443 -2.10 5.39 16.81
CA PHE A 443 -1.33 6.39 16.09
C PHE A 443 -1.78 6.50 14.64
N GLN A 444 -1.88 5.38 13.91
CA GLN A 444 -2.41 5.33 12.55
C GLN A 444 -3.83 5.90 12.51
N ARG A 445 -4.72 5.47 13.42
CA ARG A 445 -6.10 5.97 13.48
C ARG A 445 -6.16 7.47 13.76
N ARG A 446 -5.30 8.02 14.62
CA ARG A 446 -5.23 9.46 14.90
C ARG A 446 -4.64 10.24 13.71
N CYS A 447 -3.64 9.70 13.03
CA CYS A 447 -3.08 10.29 11.80
C CYS A 447 -4.12 10.29 10.66
N TYR A 448 -4.76 9.17 10.35
CA TYR A 448 -5.81 9.08 9.32
C TYR A 448 -7.04 9.95 9.65
N ALA A 449 -7.47 10.00 10.92
CA ALA A 449 -8.54 10.91 11.35
C ALA A 449 -8.16 12.39 11.19
N SER A 450 -6.89 12.75 11.45
CA SER A 450 -6.41 14.11 11.26
C SER A 450 -6.34 14.53 9.78
N VAL A 451 -6.00 13.60 8.88
CA VAL A 451 -5.98 13.82 7.42
C VAL A 451 -7.40 13.94 6.89
N ALA A 452 -8.33 13.10 7.34
CA ALA A 452 -9.76 13.20 6.98
C ALA A 452 -10.35 14.56 7.40
N LYS A 453 -10.06 15.02 8.62
CA LYS A 453 -10.51 16.32 9.15
C LYS A 453 -9.90 17.50 8.39
N ARG A 454 -8.63 17.39 7.95
CA ARG A 454 -7.98 18.40 7.09
C ARG A 454 -8.63 18.45 5.70
N ARG A 455 -8.95 17.30 5.11
CA ARG A 455 -9.63 17.18 3.81
C ARG A 455 -11.01 17.82 3.82
N GLU A 456 -11.79 17.62 4.89
CA GLU A 456 -13.10 18.27 5.11
C GLU A 456 -12.98 19.78 5.26
N SER A 457 -11.94 20.27 5.94
CA SER A 457 -11.72 21.72 6.10
C SER A 457 -11.33 22.40 4.78
N VAL A 458 -10.55 21.73 3.93
CA VAL A 458 -10.15 22.23 2.60
C VAL A 458 -11.33 22.20 1.62
N THR A 459 -12.15 21.13 1.62
CA THR A 459 -13.36 21.06 0.79
C THR A 459 -14.45 22.02 1.23
N ARG A 460 -14.55 22.36 2.53
CA ARG A 460 -15.45 23.44 2.98
C ARG A 460 -14.95 24.81 2.52
N LYS A 461 -13.65 25.10 2.61
CA LYS A 461 -13.08 26.37 2.11
C LYS A 461 -13.25 26.53 0.59
N ALA A 462 -13.07 25.46 -0.19
CA ALA A 462 -13.29 25.45 -1.64
C ALA A 462 -14.78 25.53 -2.08
N LYS A 463 -15.74 25.41 -1.15
CA LYS A 463 -17.18 25.63 -1.40
C LYS A 463 -17.68 26.99 -0.93
N THR A 464 -16.85 27.74 -0.19
CA THR A 464 -17.21 29.04 0.41
C THR A 464 -16.47 30.20 -0.28
N GLN A 465 -15.72 29.90 -1.34
CA GLN A 465 -15.02 30.81 -2.23
C GLN A 465 -15.42 30.41 -3.65
#